data_AF-A0A1G9JJJ1-F1
#
_entry.id   AF-A0A1G9JJJ1-F1
#
_cell.length_a   1.000
_cell.length_b   1.000
_cell.length_c   1.000
_cell.angle_alpha   90.00
_cell.angle_beta   90.00
_cell.angle_gamma   90.00
#
_symmetry.space_group_name_H-M   'P 1'
#
loop_
_entity.id
_entity.type
_entity.pdbx_description
1 polymer ?
#
loop_
_entity_poly.entity_id
_entity_poly.type
_entity_poly.pdbx_seq_one_letter_code
_entity_poly.pdbx_strand_id
1 'polypeptide(L)'
;MWVLYLNNKTGFISREWFPCFANARRDGYDFDAAWDDELVQRRYKAIMDVFEDGGMFPGFELKPKAGFGKEGYKNFDGCITQLQMQTYLIIRKFERRRNKRGQSYGMAVSYYQKPEELWGYAHVTSAYKEEPELSAERIFTRARELFPEGSDAAIRKNLK
;
A
#
# COMPACT_ATOMS: atom_id res chain seq x y z
N MET A 1 9.76 -2.66 -9.86
CA MET A 1 9.09 -3.66 -9.00
C MET A 1 8.97 -3.02 -7.62
N TRP A 2 7.76 -3.00 -7.04
CA TRP A 2 7.44 -2.20 -5.86
C TRP A 2 6.94 -3.09 -4.73
N VAL A 3 7.14 -2.64 -3.50
CA VAL A 3 6.71 -3.41 -2.33
C VAL A 3 5.20 -3.30 -2.18
N LEU A 4 4.55 -4.44 -2.07
CA LEU A 4 3.14 -4.59 -1.74
C LEU A 4 3.00 -5.58 -0.59
N TYR A 5 1.98 -5.41 0.26
CA TYR A 5 1.68 -6.39 1.30
C TYR A 5 0.68 -7.44 0.79
N LEU A 6 0.97 -8.70 1.10
CA LEU A 6 0.27 -9.92 0.70
C LEU A 6 0.10 -10.77 1.97
N ASN A 7 -1.11 -10.84 2.52
CA ASN A 7 -1.42 -11.56 3.76
C ASN A 7 -0.46 -11.25 4.91
N ASN A 8 -0.31 -9.97 5.26
CA ASN A 8 0.64 -9.45 6.26
C ASN A 8 2.12 -9.76 5.98
N LYS A 9 2.46 -10.19 4.77
CA LYS A 9 3.84 -10.42 4.34
C LYS A 9 4.23 -9.41 3.27
N THR A 10 5.50 -9.02 3.30
CA THR A 10 6.10 -8.19 2.27
C THR A 10 6.27 -8.99 0.99
N GLY A 11 5.69 -8.50 -0.10
CA GLY A 11 5.86 -9.03 -1.45
C GLY A 11 6.21 -7.92 -2.44
N PHE A 12 6.22 -8.28 -3.71
CA PHE A 12 6.53 -7.36 -4.79
C PHE A 12 5.47 -7.42 -5.88
N ILE A 13 5.19 -6.27 -6.48
CA ILE A 13 4.24 -6.13 -7.58
C ILE A 13 4.85 -5.38 -8.77
N SER A 14 4.47 -5.80 -9.97
CA SER A 14 4.80 -5.06 -11.20
C SER A 14 3.81 -3.91 -11.41
N ARG A 15 4.22 -2.91 -12.20
CA ARG A 15 3.33 -1.79 -12.52
C ARG A 15 2.06 -2.25 -13.26
N GLU A 16 2.20 -3.25 -14.12
CA GLU A 16 1.12 -3.80 -14.95
C GLU A 16 -0.01 -4.42 -14.11
N TRP A 17 0.34 -5.16 -13.05
CA TRP A 17 -0.65 -5.87 -12.23
C TRP A 17 -1.23 -5.03 -11.10
N PHE A 18 -0.65 -3.85 -10.82
CA PHE A 18 -1.12 -2.98 -9.73
C PHE A 18 -2.61 -2.60 -9.83
N PRO A 19 -3.16 -2.22 -11.00
CA PRO A 19 -4.55 -1.81 -11.10
C PRO A 19 -5.53 -2.93 -10.70
N CYS A 20 -5.25 -4.18 -11.08
CA CYS A 20 -6.07 -5.33 -10.66
C CYS A 20 -6.04 -5.49 -9.13
N PHE A 21 -4.88 -5.30 -8.49
CA PHE A 21 -4.78 -5.36 -7.03
C PHE A 21 -5.48 -4.19 -6.34
N ALA A 22 -5.39 -2.99 -6.91
CA ALA A 22 -6.10 -1.83 -6.40
C ALA A 22 -7.61 -2.07 -6.48
N ASN A 23 -8.13 -2.55 -7.62
CA ASN A 23 -9.55 -2.82 -7.78
C ASN A 23 -10.04 -3.91 -6.82
N ALA A 24 -9.38 -5.07 -6.81
CA ALA A 24 -9.76 -6.22 -5.98
C ALA A 24 -9.74 -5.94 -4.46
N ARG A 25 -9.00 -4.91 -4.02
CA ARG A 25 -8.82 -4.60 -2.59
C ARG A 25 -9.51 -3.33 -2.12
N ARG A 26 -9.79 -2.41 -3.05
CA ARG A 26 -10.46 -1.15 -2.77
C ARG A 26 -11.91 -1.15 -3.22
N ASP A 27 -12.37 -2.18 -3.93
CA ASP A 27 -13.75 -2.30 -4.39
C ASP A 27 -14.17 -1.11 -5.29
N GLY A 28 -13.25 -0.67 -6.16
CA GLY A 28 -13.47 0.51 -7.00
C GLY A 28 -13.39 1.86 -6.29
N TYR A 29 -13.19 1.91 -4.98
CA TYR A 29 -13.06 3.17 -4.24
C TYR A 29 -11.65 3.75 -4.36
N ASP A 30 -11.56 5.05 -4.63
CA ASP A 30 -10.41 5.82 -4.17
C ASP A 30 -10.58 6.19 -2.69
N PHE A 31 -9.50 6.70 -2.08
CA PHE A 31 -9.49 6.88 -0.63
C PHE A 31 -10.51 7.93 -0.17
N ASP A 32 -10.73 8.98 -0.96
CA ASP A 32 -11.64 10.07 -0.61
C ASP A 32 -13.08 9.58 -0.67
N ALA A 33 -13.46 8.84 -1.72
CA ALA A 33 -14.76 8.19 -1.78
C ALA A 33 -14.99 7.20 -0.61
N ALA A 34 -13.97 6.39 -0.28
CA ALA A 34 -14.06 5.48 0.87
C ALA A 34 -14.18 6.21 2.22
N TRP A 35 -13.65 7.44 2.32
CA TRP A 35 -13.78 8.27 3.52
C TRP A 35 -15.17 8.89 3.61
N ASP A 36 -15.69 9.41 2.50
CA ASP A 36 -17.02 10.04 2.44
C ASP A 36 -18.14 9.02 2.75
N ASP A 37 -17.97 7.77 2.31
CA ASP A 37 -18.89 6.66 2.61
C ASP A 37 -18.61 5.97 3.96
N GLU A 38 -17.76 6.56 4.80
CA GLU A 38 -17.41 6.08 6.15
C GLU A 38 -16.81 4.65 6.21
N LEU A 39 -16.23 4.18 5.10
CA LEU A 39 -15.62 2.84 4.98
C LEU A 39 -14.22 2.77 5.61
N VAL A 40 -13.60 3.92 5.91
CA VAL A 40 -12.26 4.01 6.51
C VAL A 40 -12.26 4.76 7.84
N GLN A 41 -11.35 4.36 8.72
CA GLN A 41 -11.25 4.92 10.07
C GLN A 41 -10.51 6.26 10.07
N ARG A 42 -10.87 7.17 11.01
CA ARG A 42 -10.23 8.49 11.19
C ARG A 42 -8.70 8.46 11.28
N ARG A 43 -8.14 7.42 11.90
CA ARG A 43 -6.68 7.22 12.01
C ARG A 43 -6.00 6.93 10.67
N TYR A 44 -6.73 6.38 9.69
CA TYR A 44 -6.24 6.16 8.33
C TYR A 44 -6.30 7.48 7.54
N LYS A 45 -7.42 8.22 7.66
CA LYS A 45 -7.55 9.57 7.09
C LYS A 45 -6.42 10.49 7.57
N ALA A 46 -6.15 10.50 8.87
CA ALA A 46 -5.06 11.30 9.43
C ALA A 46 -3.66 10.98 8.84
N ILE A 47 -3.42 9.75 8.36
CA ILE A 47 -2.19 9.39 7.65
C ILE A 47 -2.26 9.89 6.20
N MET A 48 -3.38 9.64 5.51
CA MET A 48 -3.57 10.01 4.11
C MET A 48 -3.57 11.53 3.90
N ASP A 49 -4.04 12.30 4.87
CA ASP A 49 -4.04 13.77 4.86
C ASP A 49 -2.63 14.35 4.82
N VAL A 50 -1.64 13.64 5.36
CA VAL A 50 -0.23 14.04 5.23
C VAL A 50 0.22 14.03 3.76
N PHE A 51 -0.48 13.31 2.89
CA PHE A 51 -0.22 13.20 1.45
C PHE A 51 -1.24 13.96 0.59
N GLU A 52 -2.05 14.86 1.15
CA GLU A 52 -3.03 15.65 0.39
C GLU A 52 -2.33 16.44 -0.74
N ASP A 53 -1.26 17.15 -0.38
CA ASP A 53 -0.37 17.86 -1.33
C ASP A 53 0.65 16.94 -2.04
N GLY A 54 0.42 15.63 -1.98
CA GLY A 54 1.31 14.61 -2.54
C GLY A 54 2.59 14.40 -1.74
N GLY A 55 3.66 13.99 -2.45
CA GLY A 55 4.98 13.81 -1.87
C GLY A 55 5.27 12.41 -1.32
N MET A 56 6.41 12.28 -0.65
CA MET A 56 6.94 11.02 -0.15
C MET A 56 7.58 11.24 1.22
N PHE A 57 7.14 10.50 2.24
CA PHE A 57 7.55 10.71 3.62
C PHE A 57 8.20 9.47 4.24
N PRO A 58 9.31 9.63 4.99
CA PRO A 58 9.83 8.55 5.79
C PRO A 58 8.91 8.27 6.98
N GLY A 59 8.78 7.00 7.38
CA GLY A 59 7.84 6.59 8.44
C GLY A 59 8.01 7.33 9.78
N PHE A 60 9.23 7.74 10.13
CA PHE A 60 9.49 8.46 11.38
C PHE A 60 8.97 9.91 11.37
N GLU A 61 8.81 10.54 10.21
CA GLU A 61 8.18 11.86 10.08
C GLU A 61 6.66 11.73 9.95
N LEU A 62 6.20 10.70 9.24
CA LEU A 62 4.78 10.46 9.00
C LEU A 62 4.02 10.23 10.32
N LYS A 63 4.61 9.50 11.27
CA LYS A 63 3.99 9.19 12.56
C LYS A 63 3.56 10.42 13.36
N PRO A 64 4.44 11.38 13.71
CA PRO A 64 4.03 12.58 14.42
C PRO A 64 3.16 13.51 13.56
N LYS A 65 3.41 13.62 12.24
CA LYS A 65 2.60 14.45 11.32
C LYS A 65 1.14 14.01 11.28
N ALA A 66 0.89 12.70 11.29
CA ALA A 66 -0.44 12.11 11.31
C ALA A 66 -1.08 12.11 12.72
N GLY A 67 -0.48 12.78 13.71
CA GLY A 67 -1.02 12.86 15.07
C GLY A 67 -0.92 11.58 15.89
N PHE A 68 0.00 10.66 15.56
CA PHE A 68 0.23 9.46 16.38
C PHE A 68 1.21 9.73 17.50
N GLY A 69 0.87 9.34 18.73
CA GLY A 69 1.70 9.65 19.88
C GLY A 69 1.10 9.25 21.22
N LYS A 70 1.60 9.85 22.31
CA LYS A 70 1.16 9.55 23.68
C LYS A 70 -0.31 9.95 23.93
N GLU A 71 -0.72 11.12 23.45
CA GLU A 71 -2.08 11.65 23.61
C GLU A 71 -2.92 11.56 22.31
N GLY A 72 -2.33 11.03 21.23
CA GLY A 72 -2.95 10.95 19.91
C GLY A 72 -3.28 9.52 19.48
N TYR A 73 -3.37 9.31 18.17
CA TYR A 73 -3.67 7.99 17.60
C TYR A 73 -2.62 6.94 18.00
N LYS A 74 -3.08 5.70 18.15
CA LYS A 74 -2.27 4.53 18.51
C LYS A 74 -2.13 3.57 17.33
N ASN A 75 -1.17 2.65 17.44
CA ASN A 75 -0.95 1.59 16.46
C ASN A 75 -0.63 2.11 15.04
N PHE A 76 0.33 3.03 14.93
CA PHE A 76 0.76 3.59 13.65
C PHE A 76 1.19 2.51 12.65
N ASP A 77 2.05 1.57 13.07
CA ASP A 77 2.58 0.53 12.19
C ASP A 77 1.48 -0.40 11.66
N GLY A 78 0.48 -0.70 12.49
CA GLY A 78 -0.71 -1.42 12.06
C GLY A 78 -1.55 -0.64 11.04
N CYS A 79 -1.70 0.68 11.22
CA CYS A 79 -2.41 1.53 10.26
C CYS A 79 -1.68 1.61 8.91
N ILE A 80 -0.36 1.76 8.93
CA ILE A 80 0.48 1.75 7.73
C ILE A 80 0.42 0.39 7.02
N THR A 81 0.36 -0.71 7.78
CA THR A 81 0.20 -2.06 7.20
C THR A 81 -1.15 -2.20 6.52
N GLN A 82 -2.24 -1.73 7.16
CA GLN A 82 -3.59 -1.77 6.57
C GLN A 82 -3.69 -0.92 5.29
N LEU A 83 -3.19 0.32 5.31
CA LEU A 83 -3.16 1.18 4.12
C LEU A 83 -2.34 0.58 2.97
N GLN A 84 -1.26 -0.14 3.26
CA GLN A 84 -0.49 -0.87 2.25
C GLN A 84 -1.20 -2.13 1.74
N MET A 85 -1.89 -2.87 2.63
CA MET A 85 -2.71 -4.01 2.23
C MET A 85 -3.81 -3.56 1.28
N GLN A 86 -4.54 -2.50 1.63
CA GLN A 86 -5.55 -1.88 0.76
C GLN A 86 -4.96 -1.13 -0.45
N THR A 87 -3.64 -1.16 -0.63
CA THR A 87 -2.89 -0.51 -1.72
C THR A 87 -2.96 1.02 -1.75
N TYR A 88 -3.53 1.70 -0.76
CA TYR A 88 -3.57 3.17 -0.68
C TYR A 88 -2.19 3.81 -0.45
N LEU A 89 -1.27 3.07 0.16
CA LEU A 89 0.13 3.47 0.29
C LEU A 89 1.05 2.36 -0.23
N ILE A 90 2.21 2.78 -0.75
CA ILE A 90 3.29 1.88 -1.15
C ILE A 90 4.61 2.31 -0.52
N ILE A 91 5.53 1.36 -0.35
CA ILE A 91 6.93 1.71 -0.04
C ILE A 91 7.66 2.02 -1.34
N ARG A 92 8.09 3.28 -1.47
CA ARG A 92 8.78 3.81 -2.65
C ARG A 92 10.28 3.52 -2.64
N LYS A 93 10.92 3.53 -1.47
CA LYS A 93 12.34 3.24 -1.30
C LYS A 93 12.67 2.93 0.15
N PHE A 94 13.82 2.30 0.33
CA PHE A 94 14.47 2.17 1.63
C PHE A 94 15.77 2.97 1.61
N GLU A 95 16.01 3.77 2.65
CA GLU A 95 17.24 4.55 2.76
C GLU A 95 17.88 4.35 4.13
N ARG A 96 19.17 4.01 4.16
CA ARG A 96 19.94 4.01 5.41
C ARG A 96 20.44 5.41 5.71
N ARG A 97 20.37 5.81 6.97
CA ARG A 97 20.94 7.09 7.41
C ARG A 97 22.44 7.09 7.17
N ARG A 98 22.98 8.24 6.77
CA ARG A 98 24.42 8.43 6.56
C ARG A 98 24.97 9.39 7.61
N ASN A 99 26.12 9.05 8.20
CA ASN A 99 26.78 9.94 9.15
C ASN A 99 27.47 11.10 8.41
N LYS A 100 28.06 12.05 9.15
CA LYS A 100 28.81 13.18 8.56
C LYS A 100 29.97 12.76 7.63
N ARG A 101 30.41 11.50 7.69
CA ARG A 101 31.46 10.90 6.85
C ARG A 101 30.88 10.08 5.68
N GLY A 102 29.58 10.15 5.43
CA GLY A 102 28.89 9.45 4.34
C GLY A 102 28.65 7.95 4.57
N GLN A 103 29.04 7.39 5.71
CA GLN A 103 28.90 5.96 6.00
C GLN A 103 27.47 5.63 6.43
N SER A 104 26.90 4.57 5.87
CA SER A 104 25.55 4.09 6.24
C SER A 104 25.55 3.50 7.64
N TYR A 105 24.58 3.89 8.48
CA TYR A 105 24.39 3.35 9.82
C TYR A 105 22.91 3.21 10.16
N GLY A 106 22.62 2.38 11.17
CA GLY A 106 21.26 2.10 11.62
C GLY A 106 20.43 1.25 10.66
N MET A 107 19.17 1.01 11.03
CA MET A 107 18.22 0.31 10.19
C MET A 107 17.79 1.17 9.00
N ALA A 108 17.45 0.53 7.88
CA ALA A 108 16.92 1.23 6.72
C ALA A 108 15.54 1.82 7.05
N VAL A 109 15.30 3.05 6.60
CA VAL A 109 14.04 3.76 6.76
C VAL A 109 13.19 3.56 5.50
N SER A 110 11.95 3.13 5.68
CA SER A 110 10.95 3.04 4.61
C SER A 110 10.36 4.42 4.30
N TYR A 111 10.27 4.73 3.01
CA TYR A 111 9.59 5.91 2.50
C TYR A 111 8.27 5.50 1.86
N TYR A 112 7.19 6.16 2.28
CA TYR A 112 5.83 5.89 1.82
C TYR A 112 5.37 6.96 0.83
N GLN A 113 4.52 6.56 -0.12
CA GLN A 113 3.93 7.43 -1.13
C GLN A 113 2.58 6.83 -1.58
N LYS A 114 1.65 7.67 -2.05
CA LYS A 114 0.43 7.23 -2.74
C LYS A 114 0.79 6.65 -4.12
N PRO A 115 0.24 5.51 -4.55
CA PRO A 115 0.55 4.95 -5.88
C PRO A 115 0.13 5.88 -7.03
N GLU A 116 -0.88 6.73 -6.83
CA GLU A 116 -1.36 7.70 -7.81
C GLU A 116 -0.30 8.78 -8.11
N GLU A 117 0.54 9.14 -7.13
CA GLU A 117 1.67 10.06 -7.32
C GLU A 117 2.81 9.41 -8.13
N LEU A 118 2.93 8.08 -8.06
CA LEU A 118 3.98 7.35 -8.74
C LEU A 118 3.61 7.00 -10.19
N TRP A 119 2.36 6.60 -10.41
CA TRP A 119 1.90 6.02 -11.67
C TRP A 119 0.79 6.78 -12.36
N GLY A 120 0.22 7.81 -11.71
CA GLY A 120 -0.93 8.55 -12.17
C GLY A 120 -2.24 7.86 -11.79
N TYR A 121 -3.24 8.67 -11.45
CA TYR A 121 -4.59 8.21 -11.08
C TYR A 121 -5.18 7.28 -12.16
N ALA A 122 -5.15 7.71 -13.43
CA ALA A 122 -5.70 6.94 -14.55
C ALA A 122 -5.10 5.54 -14.71
N HIS A 123 -3.82 5.34 -14.34
CA HIS A 123 -3.22 4.01 -14.36
C HIS A 123 -3.73 3.18 -13.19
N VAL A 124 -3.68 3.73 -11.97
CA VAL A 124 -4.06 3.01 -10.74
C VAL A 124 -5.51 2.55 -10.78
N THR A 125 -6.42 3.39 -11.28
CA THR A 125 -7.86 3.11 -11.36
C THR A 125 -8.28 2.46 -12.68
N SER A 126 -7.34 2.08 -13.54
CA SER A 126 -7.65 1.57 -14.88
C SER A 126 -8.48 0.28 -14.89
N ALA A 127 -8.45 -0.49 -13.80
CA ALA A 127 -9.26 -1.70 -13.61
C ALA A 127 -10.59 -1.46 -12.88
N TYR A 128 -10.94 -0.23 -12.46
CA TYR A 128 -12.19 0.02 -11.70
C TYR A 128 -13.47 -0.14 -12.54
N LYS A 129 -13.32 -0.38 -13.85
CA LYS A 129 -14.45 -0.65 -14.76
C LYS A 129 -14.91 -2.11 -14.75
N GLU A 130 -14.14 -3.01 -14.16
CA GLU A 130 -14.52 -4.42 -13.98
C GLU A 130 -14.88 -4.70 -12.52
N GLU A 131 -15.74 -5.69 -12.31
CA GLU A 131 -16.07 -6.16 -10.95
C GLU A 131 -14.78 -6.58 -10.20
N PRO A 132 -14.62 -6.21 -8.92
CA PRO A 132 -13.44 -6.53 -8.13
C PRO A 132 -13.10 -8.03 -8.10
N GLU A 133 -14.12 -8.89 -8.13
CA GLU A 133 -13.98 -10.34 -8.19
C GLU A 133 -13.27 -10.80 -9.47
N LEU A 134 -13.53 -10.13 -10.60
CA LEU A 134 -12.86 -10.43 -11.86
C LEU A 134 -11.38 -10.07 -11.78
N SER A 135 -11.04 -8.91 -11.19
CA SER A 135 -9.65 -8.55 -10.91
C SER A 135 -8.98 -9.57 -10.00
N ALA A 136 -9.66 -10.03 -8.95
CA ALA A 136 -9.14 -11.02 -8.02
C ALA A 136 -8.87 -12.38 -8.70
N GLU A 137 -9.79 -12.83 -9.57
CA GLU A 137 -9.59 -14.06 -10.35
C GLU A 137 -8.43 -13.90 -11.35
N ARG A 138 -8.29 -12.77 -12.03
CA ARG A 138 -7.13 -12.51 -12.92
C ARG A 138 -5.81 -12.61 -12.18
N ILE A 139 -5.73 -12.02 -10.98
CA ILE A 139 -4.55 -12.11 -10.12
C ILE A 139 -4.29 -13.57 -9.74
N PHE A 140 -5.33 -14.31 -9.35
CA PHE A 140 -5.22 -15.72 -8.97
C PHE A 140 -4.74 -16.59 -10.13
N THR A 141 -5.31 -16.45 -11.32
CA THR A 141 -4.89 -17.15 -12.54
C THR A 141 -3.42 -16.89 -12.82
N ARG A 142 -3.00 -15.61 -12.76
CA ARG A 142 -1.59 -15.26 -12.97
C ARG A 142 -0.68 -15.86 -11.91
N ALA A 143 -1.09 -15.85 -10.64
CA ALA A 143 -0.30 -16.45 -9.57
C ALA A 143 -0.17 -17.98 -9.76
N ARG A 144 -1.23 -18.66 -10.22
CA ARG A 144 -1.18 -20.09 -10.55
C ARG A 144 -0.19 -20.41 -11.68
N GLU A 145 -0.11 -19.57 -12.70
CA GLU A 145 0.89 -19.73 -13.77
C GLU A 145 2.32 -19.59 -13.27
N LEU A 146 2.56 -18.65 -12.34
CA LEU A 146 3.88 -18.39 -11.78
C LEU A 146 4.30 -19.45 -10.74
N PHE A 147 3.33 -20.07 -10.08
CA PHE A 147 3.53 -21.06 -9.02
C PHE A 147 2.75 -22.35 -9.30
N PRO A 148 3.10 -23.12 -10.35
CA PRO A 148 2.33 -24.29 -10.78
C PRO A 148 2.25 -25.40 -9.72
N GLU A 149 3.27 -25.49 -8.86
CA GLU A 149 3.33 -26.45 -7.74
C GLU A 149 2.56 -25.99 -6.49
N GLY A 150 2.08 -24.73 -6.48
CA GLY A 150 1.33 -24.16 -5.38
C GLY A 150 -0.13 -24.60 -5.40
N SER A 151 -0.65 -25.06 -4.27
CA SER A 151 -2.08 -25.37 -4.17
C SER A 151 -2.93 -24.11 -4.27
N ASP A 152 -4.10 -24.21 -4.91
CA ASP A 152 -5.06 -23.11 -5.07
C ASP A 152 -5.39 -22.44 -3.72
N ALA A 153 -5.56 -23.25 -2.66
CA ALA A 153 -5.82 -22.75 -1.31
C ALA A 153 -4.65 -21.92 -0.75
N ALA A 154 -3.41 -22.36 -0.96
CA ALA A 154 -2.23 -21.62 -0.52
C ALA A 154 -2.06 -20.32 -1.31
N ILE A 155 -2.30 -20.34 -2.62
CA ILE A 155 -2.21 -19.15 -3.48
C ILE A 155 -3.27 -18.13 -3.05
N ARG A 156 -4.55 -18.51 -2.97
CA ARG A 156 -5.63 -17.61 -2.54
C ARG A 156 -5.39 -17.01 -1.16
N LYS A 157 -4.85 -17.80 -0.22
CA LYS A 157 -4.51 -17.32 1.13
C LYS A 157 -3.46 -16.22 1.11
N ASN A 158 -2.48 -16.27 0.21
CA ASN A 158 -1.41 -15.26 0.17
C ASN A 158 -1.76 -14.02 -0.68
N LEU A 159 -2.83 -14.05 -1.49
CA LEU A 159 -3.23 -12.91 -2.33
C LEU A 159 -4.13 -11.89 -1.62
N LYS A 160 -4.86 -12.35 -0.59
CA LYS A 160 -5.62 -11.48 0.33
C LYS A 160 -4.71 -10.50 1.04
#